data_AF-A0A3C1Y889-F1
#
_entry.id   AF-A0A3C1Y889-F1
#
_cell.length_a   1.000
_cell.length_b   1.000
_cell.length_c   1.000
_cell.angle_alpha   90.00
_cell.angle_beta   90.00
_cell.angle_gamma   90.00
#
_symmetry.space_group_name_H-M   'P 1'
#
loop_
_entity.id
_entity.type
_entity.pdbx_description
1 polymer ?
#
loop_
_entity_poly.entity_id
_entity_poly.type
_entity_poly.pdbx_seq_one_letter_code
_entity_poly.pdbx_strand_id
1 'polypeptide(L)'
;MARFSYKYPDPLTGGAPPNIPQNVYVIGVALVVGLMTGAGAEALKYLVKAISEIVTAGVSPGGWNWIFIILPAIGILLAVLYQRYILRQQIAHGVERMTRLLHTDTPYLPSDQIWSPVIGAGLTLGFGGSAGTEGPIATAGGALGSNMARWCNMPAPMVRA
;
A
#
# COMPACT_ATOMS: atom_id res chain seq x y z
N MET A 1 -10.93 15.95 10.44
CA MET A 1 -11.18 14.73 11.26
C MET A 1 -12.28 13.91 10.60
N ALA A 2 -11.94 12.91 9.79
CA ALA A 2 -12.90 11.90 9.35
C ALA A 2 -12.82 10.71 10.30
N ARG A 3 -13.92 10.37 10.98
CA ARG A 3 -14.05 9.12 11.73
C ARG A 3 -14.17 8.00 10.70
N PHE A 4 -13.06 7.33 10.43
CA PHE A 4 -13.02 6.19 9.52
C PHE A 4 -13.70 5.00 10.19
N SER A 5 -14.92 4.69 9.73
CA SER A 5 -15.75 3.59 10.23
C SER A 5 -15.26 2.25 9.65
N TYR A 6 -14.05 1.85 10.00
CA TYR A 6 -13.59 0.48 9.73
C TYR A 6 -13.89 -0.37 10.96
N LYS A 7 -14.78 -1.35 10.80
CA LYS A 7 -15.11 -2.30 11.88
C LYS A 7 -13.92 -3.27 12.00
N TYR A 8 -13.11 -3.07 13.04
CA TYR A 8 -11.99 -3.97 13.31
C TYR A 8 -12.53 -5.38 13.59
N PRO A 9 -11.98 -6.42 12.95
CA PRO A 9 -12.29 -7.81 13.32
C PRO A 9 -11.74 -8.13 14.72
N ASP A 10 -12.24 -9.22 15.31
CA ASP A 10 -11.92 -9.63 16.68
C ASP A 10 -10.40 -9.77 16.91
N PRO A 11 -9.90 -9.51 18.15
CA PRO A 11 -8.49 -9.59 18.46
C PRO A 11 -7.88 -10.95 18.13
N LEU A 12 -6.58 -10.96 17.83
CA LEU A 12 -5.77 -12.16 17.65
C LEU A 12 -5.77 -13.00 18.94
N THR A 13 -6.71 -13.95 19.05
CA THR A 13 -6.94 -14.80 20.23
C THR A 13 -6.35 -16.21 20.08
N GLY A 14 -5.71 -16.51 18.94
CA GLY A 14 -5.02 -17.77 18.69
C GLY A 14 -3.63 -17.81 19.33
N GLY A 15 -3.34 -18.90 20.05
CA GLY A 15 -1.98 -19.20 20.51
C GLY A 15 -1.10 -19.66 19.36
N ALA A 16 0.19 -19.31 19.41
CA ALA A 16 1.18 -19.79 18.45
C ALA A 16 1.24 -21.34 18.39
N PRO A 17 1.62 -21.94 17.25
CA PRO A 17 1.71 -23.40 17.15
C PRO A 17 2.64 -23.96 18.24
N PRO A 18 2.25 -25.04 18.94
CA PRO A 18 2.80 -25.45 20.23
C PRO A 18 4.26 -25.95 20.25
N ASN A 19 5.04 -25.80 19.17
CA ASN A 19 6.39 -26.38 19.06
C ASN A 19 7.43 -25.54 18.29
N ILE A 20 7.15 -24.25 18.00
CA ILE A 20 8.11 -23.38 17.28
C ILE A 20 8.48 -22.20 18.19
N PRO A 21 9.77 -21.89 18.39
CA PRO A 21 10.16 -20.74 19.18
C PRO A 21 9.72 -19.44 18.48
N GLN A 22 9.16 -18.51 19.27
CA GLN A 22 8.49 -17.29 18.78
C GLN A 22 9.36 -16.47 17.82
N ASN A 23 10.65 -16.33 18.11
CA ASN A 23 11.61 -15.62 17.28
C ASN A 23 11.73 -16.21 15.87
N VAL A 24 11.84 -17.55 15.75
CA VAL A 24 11.93 -18.24 14.45
C VAL A 24 10.63 -18.07 13.66
N TYR A 25 9.48 -18.11 14.35
CA TYR A 25 8.19 -17.89 13.72
C TYR A 25 8.06 -16.48 13.14
N VAL A 26 8.41 -15.45 13.92
CA VAL A 26 8.41 -14.05 13.47
C VAL A 26 9.39 -13.83 12.32
N ILE A 27 10.59 -14.41 12.38
CA ILE A 27 11.58 -14.32 11.29
C ILE A 27 11.03 -14.96 10.01
N GLY A 28 10.41 -16.14 10.10
CA GLY A 28 9.82 -16.82 8.95
C GLY A 28 8.71 -15.99 8.29
N VAL A 29 7.81 -15.42 9.08
CA VAL A 29 6.75 -14.54 8.59
C VAL A 29 7.34 -13.25 7.99
N ALA A 30 8.31 -12.63 8.65
CA ALA A 30 8.96 -11.42 8.18
C ALA A 30 9.66 -11.64 6.82
N LEU A 31 10.29 -12.79 6.62
CA LEU A 31 10.91 -13.16 5.35
C LEU A 31 9.88 -13.26 4.22
N VAL A 32 8.74 -13.92 4.47
CA VAL A 32 7.64 -14.02 3.49
C VAL A 32 7.06 -12.64 3.16
N VAL A 33 6.80 -11.81 4.18
CA VAL A 33 6.29 -10.45 4.00
C VAL A 33 7.29 -9.60 3.21
N GLY A 34 8.59 -9.70 3.50
CA GLY A 34 9.65 -8.99 2.79
C GLY A 34 9.71 -9.35 1.31
N LEU A 35 9.69 -10.66 0.99
CA LEU A 35 9.68 -11.14 -0.41
C LEU A 35 8.45 -10.64 -1.18
N MET A 36 7.27 -10.74 -0.56
CA MET A 36 6.02 -10.30 -1.17
C MET A 36 5.97 -8.77 -1.35
N THR A 37 6.46 -8.01 -0.38
CA THR A 37 6.54 -6.55 -0.47
C THR A 37 7.54 -6.11 -1.54
N GLY A 38 8.69 -6.78 -1.65
CA GLY A 38 9.68 -6.54 -2.70
C GLY A 38 9.12 -6.84 -4.09
N ALA A 39 8.43 -7.96 -4.26
CA ALA A 39 7.73 -8.28 -5.51
C ALA A 39 6.65 -7.24 -5.85
N GLY A 40 5.90 -6.78 -4.85
CA GLY A 40 4.91 -5.70 -5.00
C GLY A 40 5.55 -4.37 -5.40
N ALA A 41 6.75 -4.05 -4.89
CA ALA A 41 7.49 -2.85 -5.27
C ALA A 41 7.94 -2.87 -6.74
N GLU A 42 8.46 -4.01 -7.21
CA GLU A 42 8.80 -4.19 -8.62
C GLU A 42 7.55 -4.15 -9.53
N ALA A 43 6.45 -4.77 -9.09
CA ALA A 43 5.17 -4.69 -9.80
C ALA A 43 4.66 -3.24 -9.93
N LEU A 44 4.80 -2.41 -8.89
CA LEU A 44 4.45 -0.99 -8.95
C LEU A 44 5.31 -0.25 -9.98
N LYS A 45 6.64 -0.44 -9.96
CA LYS A 45 7.53 0.18 -10.94
C LYS A 45 7.16 -0.22 -12.36
N TYR A 46 6.88 -1.50 -12.58
CA TYR A 46 6.45 -2.01 -13.88
C TYR A 46 5.14 -1.36 -14.33
N LEU A 47 4.16 -1.26 -13.42
CA LEU A 47 2.88 -0.62 -13.71
C LEU A 47 3.02 0.87 -14.05
N VAL A 48 3.85 1.60 -13.30
CA VAL A 48 4.14 3.01 -13.59
C VAL A 48 4.79 3.16 -14.97
N LYS A 49 5.77 2.31 -15.28
CA LYS A 49 6.45 2.31 -16.58
C LYS A 49 5.48 1.98 -17.72
N ALA A 50 4.65 0.95 -17.56
CA ALA A 50 3.68 0.55 -18.58
C ALA A 50 2.68 1.67 -18.89
N ILE A 51 2.11 2.31 -17.86
CA ILE A 51 1.22 3.46 -18.05
C ILE A 51 1.97 4.61 -18.71
N SER A 52 3.17 4.93 -18.23
CA SER A 52 3.98 6.03 -18.77
C SER A 52 4.31 5.81 -20.25
N GLU A 53 4.71 4.61 -20.66
CA GLU A 53 4.98 4.26 -22.05
C GLU A 53 3.73 4.37 -22.92
N ILE A 54 2.58 3.86 -22.48
CA ILE A 54 1.31 3.96 -23.22
C ILE A 54 0.92 5.43 -23.42
N VAL A 55 1.04 6.22 -22.36
CA VAL A 55 0.62 7.62 -22.34
C VAL A 55 1.58 8.52 -23.15
N THR A 56 2.87 8.18 -23.19
CA THR A 56 3.89 8.94 -23.92
C THR A 56 4.19 8.43 -25.33
N ALA A 57 3.68 7.25 -25.72
CA ALA A 57 3.90 6.66 -27.05
C ALA A 57 3.49 7.57 -28.21
N GLY A 58 2.51 8.46 -28.01
CA GLY A 58 2.05 9.42 -29.02
C GLY A 58 2.74 10.79 -28.98
N VAL A 59 3.70 11.00 -28.07
CA VAL A 59 4.29 12.33 -27.82
C VAL A 59 5.67 12.43 -28.47
N SER A 60 5.80 13.29 -29.47
CA SER A 60 7.06 13.50 -30.18
C SER A 60 8.06 14.32 -29.33
N PRO A 61 9.30 13.84 -29.09
CA PRO A 61 10.28 14.54 -28.24
C PRO A 61 10.75 15.91 -28.77
N GLY A 62 10.54 16.22 -30.05
CA GLY A 62 11.14 17.38 -30.73
C GLY A 62 10.31 18.67 -30.73
N GLY A 63 9.15 18.72 -30.06
CA GLY A 63 8.21 19.86 -30.12
C GLY A 63 7.73 20.38 -28.78
N TRP A 64 6.99 21.50 -28.81
CA TRP A 64 6.29 22.04 -27.63
C TRP A 64 5.11 21.13 -27.27
N ASN A 65 5.26 20.39 -26.17
CA ASN A 65 4.33 19.35 -25.77
C ASN A 65 3.47 19.77 -24.57
N TRP A 66 2.42 20.55 -24.84
CA TRP A 66 1.37 20.91 -23.88
C TRP A 66 0.71 19.69 -23.22
N ILE A 67 0.79 18.54 -23.88
CA ILE A 67 0.29 17.24 -23.39
C ILE A 67 0.91 16.88 -22.04
N PHE A 68 2.18 17.20 -21.77
CA PHE A 68 2.84 16.88 -20.50
C PHE A 68 2.29 17.66 -19.30
N ILE A 69 1.58 18.77 -19.53
CA ILE A 69 0.90 19.52 -18.47
C ILE A 69 -0.48 18.92 -18.20
N ILE A 70 -1.16 18.46 -19.25
CA ILE A 70 -2.52 17.91 -19.16
C ILE A 70 -2.49 16.49 -18.58
N LEU A 71 -1.47 15.69 -18.90
CA LEU A 71 -1.36 14.29 -18.45
C LEU A 71 -1.37 14.14 -16.92
N PRO A 72 -0.55 14.87 -16.14
CA PRO A 72 -0.61 14.81 -14.68
C PRO A 72 -1.97 15.22 -14.13
N ALA A 73 -2.66 16.20 -14.75
CA ALA A 73 -3.99 16.62 -14.33
C ALA A 73 -5.02 15.49 -14.51
N ILE A 74 -4.95 14.74 -15.62
CA ILE A 74 -5.75 13.55 -15.86
C ILE A 74 -5.40 12.45 -14.85
N GLY A 75 -4.11 12.23 -14.57
CA GLY A 75 -3.65 11.24 -13.59
C GLY A 75 -4.22 11.51 -12.19
N ILE A 76 -4.19 12.75 -11.73
CA ILE A 76 -4.79 13.17 -10.45
C ILE A 76 -6.30 12.98 -10.47
N LEU A 77 -6.99 13.39 -11.55
CA LEU A 77 -8.43 13.19 -11.69
C LEU A 77 -8.81 11.71 -11.55
N LEU A 78 -8.11 10.82 -12.26
CA LEU A 78 -8.33 9.38 -12.20
C LEU A 78 -8.03 8.81 -10.80
N ALA A 79 -6.95 9.24 -10.16
CA ALA A 79 -6.61 8.82 -8.80
C ALA A 79 -7.69 9.25 -7.79
N VAL A 80 -8.20 10.48 -7.90
CA VAL A 80 -9.30 10.98 -7.05
C VAL A 80 -10.59 10.20 -7.31
N LEU A 81 -10.91 9.91 -8.57
CA LEU A 81 -12.11 9.16 -8.94
C LEU A 81 -12.03 7.71 -8.43
N TYR A 82 -10.87 7.06 -8.59
CA TYR A 82 -10.57 5.76 -8.00
C TYR A 82 -10.76 5.77 -6.47
N GLN A 83 -10.16 6.75 -5.80
CA GLN A 83 -10.25 6.88 -4.35
C GLN A 83 -11.68 7.11 -3.86
N ARG A 84 -12.44 7.96 -4.57
CA ARG A 84 -13.79 8.37 -4.17
C ARG A 84 -14.85 7.31 -4.47
N TYR A 85 -14.79 6.67 -5.64
CA TYR A 85 -15.85 5.77 -6.11
C TYR A 85 -15.56 4.30 -5.85
N ILE A 86 -14.32 3.85 -6.02
CA ILE A 86 -13.94 2.44 -5.85
C ILE A 86 -13.58 2.18 -4.39
N LEU A 87 -12.62 2.95 -3.86
CA LEU A 87 -12.14 2.73 -2.51
C LEU A 87 -13.10 3.22 -1.43
N ARG A 88 -13.80 4.33 -1.70
CA ARG A 88 -14.61 5.06 -0.72
C ARG A 88 -13.85 5.38 0.58
N GLN A 89 -12.53 5.50 0.49
CA GLN A 89 -11.62 5.71 1.63
C GLN A 89 -10.53 6.69 1.24
N GLN A 90 -9.99 7.40 2.22
CA GLN A 90 -8.88 8.31 2.00
C GLN A 90 -7.54 7.56 2.08
N ILE A 91 -6.83 7.45 0.96
CA ILE A 91 -5.47 6.86 0.90
C ILE A 91 -4.43 7.83 1.45
N ALA A 92 -4.76 9.13 1.49
CA ALA A 92 -3.90 10.17 2.01
C ALA A 92 -3.49 9.88 3.47
N HIS A 93 -2.21 10.07 3.78
CA HIS A 93 -1.60 9.83 5.09
C HIS A 93 -1.48 8.35 5.52
N GLY A 94 -1.40 7.42 4.57
CA GLY A 94 -1.22 5.98 4.85
C GLY A 94 -0.05 5.66 5.79
N VAL A 95 1.13 6.25 5.54
CA VAL A 95 2.32 6.06 6.38
C VAL A 95 2.11 6.62 7.78
N GLU A 96 1.58 7.84 7.91
CA GLU A 96 1.31 8.44 9.22
C GLU A 96 0.29 7.60 10.02
N ARG A 97 -0.75 7.09 9.36
CA ARG A 97 -1.73 6.19 9.95
C ARG A 97 -1.07 4.90 10.44
N MET A 98 -0.19 4.31 9.62
CA MET A 98 0.57 3.11 10.00
C MET A 98 1.42 3.39 11.25
N THR A 99 2.21 4.46 11.25
CA THR A 99 3.03 4.85 12.40
C THR A 99 2.17 5.10 13.64
N ARG A 100 1.01 5.77 13.51
CA ARG A 100 0.09 5.98 14.63
C ARG A 100 -0.44 4.67 15.19
N LEU A 101 -0.78 3.71 14.32
CA LEU A 101 -1.28 2.39 14.73
C LEU A 101 -0.21 1.54 15.44
N LEU A 102 1.06 1.66 15.07
CA LEU A 102 2.16 0.98 15.77
C LEU A 102 2.25 1.35 17.26
N HIS A 103 1.82 2.56 17.63
CA HIS A 103 1.78 3.02 19.01
C HIS A 103 0.48 2.66 19.75
N THR A 104 -0.43 1.92 19.11
CA THR A 104 -1.70 1.50 19.72
C THR A 104 -1.66 0.04 20.11
N ASP A 105 -2.58 -0.34 21.00
CA ASP A 105 -2.71 -1.71 21.46
C ASP A 105 -3.07 -2.73 20.35
N THR A 106 -3.60 -2.23 19.22
CA THR A 106 -4.17 -3.00 18.14
C THR A 106 -3.69 -2.47 16.77
N PRO A 107 -2.44 -2.78 16.35
CA PRO A 107 -1.84 -2.28 15.12
C PRO A 107 -2.41 -3.00 13.87
N TYR A 108 -3.70 -2.83 13.62
CA TYR A 108 -4.41 -3.45 12.50
C TYR A 108 -4.52 -2.53 11.31
N LEU A 109 -4.01 -2.99 10.17
CA LEU A 109 -4.24 -2.36 8.88
C LEU A 109 -5.26 -3.17 8.07
N PRO A 110 -6.24 -2.50 7.44
CA PRO A 110 -7.22 -3.18 6.60
C PRO A 110 -6.56 -3.73 5.32
N SER A 111 -7.09 -4.85 4.82
CA SER A 111 -6.48 -5.59 3.69
C SER A 111 -6.57 -4.86 2.35
N ASP A 112 -7.51 -3.92 2.21
CA ASP A 112 -7.62 -3.04 1.06
C ASP A 112 -6.40 -2.12 0.91
N GLN A 113 -5.70 -1.79 2.01
CA GLN A 113 -4.46 -1.01 2.00
C GLN A 113 -3.25 -1.76 1.43
N ILE A 114 -3.36 -3.07 1.14
CA ILE A 114 -2.31 -3.82 0.46
C ILE A 114 -2.18 -3.36 -1.00
N TRP A 115 -3.30 -3.21 -1.71
CA TRP A 115 -3.29 -2.93 -3.16
C TRP A 115 -3.74 -1.51 -3.51
N SER A 116 -4.58 -0.90 -2.68
CA SER A 116 -5.12 0.41 -2.99
C SER A 116 -4.08 1.53 -3.15
N PRO A 117 -3.05 1.69 -2.29
CA PRO A 117 -2.04 2.70 -2.50
C PRO A 117 -1.19 2.42 -3.75
N VAL A 118 -0.96 1.15 -4.09
CA VAL A 118 -0.21 0.74 -5.29
C VAL A 118 -0.92 1.22 -6.55
N ILE A 119 -2.23 0.97 -6.66
CA ILE A 119 -3.03 1.39 -7.81
C ILE A 119 -3.13 2.92 -7.90
N GLY A 120 -3.40 3.59 -6.78
CA GLY A 120 -3.50 5.06 -6.75
C GLY A 120 -2.17 5.75 -7.13
N ALA A 121 -1.05 5.22 -6.63
CA ALA A 121 0.28 5.68 -6.99
C ALA A 121 0.60 5.38 -8.46
N GLY A 122 0.23 4.20 -8.94
CA GLY A 122 0.33 3.82 -10.35
C GLY A 122 -0.33 4.82 -11.30
N LEU A 123 -1.56 5.23 -11.00
CA LEU A 123 -2.30 6.22 -11.79
C LEU A 123 -1.65 7.60 -11.71
N THR A 124 -1.24 8.06 -10.52
CA THR A 124 -0.62 9.39 -10.39
C THR A 124 0.73 9.45 -11.07
N LEU A 125 1.62 8.48 -10.76
CA LEU A 125 3.00 8.44 -11.24
C LEU A 125 3.07 8.05 -12.72
N GLY A 126 2.24 7.11 -13.17
CA GLY A 126 2.21 6.66 -14.57
C GLY A 126 1.82 7.77 -15.54
N PHE A 127 0.98 8.71 -15.12
CA PHE A 127 0.60 9.89 -15.89
C PHE A 127 1.59 11.07 -15.74
N GLY A 128 2.71 10.88 -15.05
CA GLY A 128 3.75 11.91 -14.86
C GLY A 128 3.53 12.82 -13.64
N GLY A 129 2.73 12.41 -12.66
CA GLY A 129 2.57 13.13 -11.41
C GLY A 129 3.84 13.13 -10.55
N SER A 130 4.12 14.25 -9.89
CA SER A 130 5.29 14.42 -9.02
C SER A 130 5.03 13.85 -7.63
N ALA A 131 5.34 12.57 -7.43
CA ALA A 131 5.30 11.90 -6.12
C ALA A 131 6.35 10.77 -6.04
N GLY A 132 6.55 10.22 -4.85
CA GLY A 132 7.42 9.05 -4.63
C GLY A 132 6.61 7.74 -4.49
N THR A 133 7.23 6.61 -4.83
CA THR A 133 6.68 5.26 -4.61
C THR A 133 6.84 4.77 -3.17
N GLU A 134 7.65 5.46 -2.36
CA GLU A 134 8.02 5.07 -1.00
C GLU A 134 6.79 4.96 -0.07
N GLY A 135 5.97 6.01 -0.01
CA GLY A 135 4.77 6.03 0.84
C GLY A 135 3.75 4.94 0.49
N PRO A 136 3.40 4.78 -0.81
CA PRO A 136 2.51 3.72 -1.26
C PRO A 136 3.00 2.30 -0.94
N ILE A 137 4.27 1.99 -1.19
CA ILE A 137 4.84 0.67 -0.92
C ILE A 137 5.02 0.43 0.58
N ALA A 138 5.40 1.45 1.36
CA ALA A 138 5.47 1.33 2.81
C ALA A 138 4.09 1.02 3.42
N THR A 139 3.05 1.69 2.94
CA THR A 139 1.66 1.45 3.39
C THR A 139 1.19 0.05 2.98
N ALA A 140 1.47 -0.36 1.74
CA ALA A 140 1.14 -1.70 1.25
C ALA A 140 1.85 -2.81 2.04
N GLY A 141 3.16 -2.65 2.28
CA GLY A 141 3.97 -3.61 3.05
C GLY A 141 3.53 -3.70 4.51
N GLY A 142 3.23 -2.57 5.15
CA GLY A 142 2.67 -2.54 6.50
C GLY A 142 1.30 -3.22 6.58
N ALA A 143 0.43 -2.98 5.59
CA ALA A 143 -0.87 -3.66 5.51
C ALA A 143 -0.71 -5.16 5.29
N LEU A 144 0.23 -5.57 4.44
CA LEU A 144 0.52 -6.97 4.18
C LEU A 144 1.05 -7.67 5.44
N GLY A 145 1.99 -7.05 6.15
CA GLY A 145 2.52 -7.59 7.41
C GLY A 145 1.44 -7.75 8.48
N SER A 146 0.59 -6.73 8.67
CA SER A 146 -0.53 -6.78 9.63
C SER A 146 -1.55 -7.88 9.28
N ASN A 147 -1.86 -8.06 8.00
CA ASN A 147 -2.78 -9.13 7.57
C ASN A 147 -2.13 -10.52 7.61
N MET A 148 -0.84 -10.63 7.30
CA MET A 148 -0.11 -11.90 7.38
C MET A 148 -0.04 -12.38 8.84
N ALA A 149 0.24 -11.49 9.78
CA ALA A 149 0.20 -11.82 11.20
C ALA A 149 -1.18 -12.38 11.63
N ARG A 150 -2.27 -11.86 11.05
CA ARG A 150 -3.62 -12.38 11.27
C ARG A 150 -3.85 -13.75 10.63
N TRP A 151 -3.46 -13.92 9.38
CA TRP A 151 -3.58 -15.22 8.70
C TRP A 151 -2.76 -16.32 9.38
N CYS A 152 -1.64 -15.93 10.00
CA CYS A 152 -0.78 -16.78 10.79
C CYS A 152 -1.23 -16.93 12.27
N ASN A 153 -2.38 -16.38 12.66
CA ASN A 153 -2.91 -16.39 14.04
C ASN A 153 -1.85 -15.98 15.09
N MET A 154 -1.02 -14.98 14.79
CA MET A 154 -0.01 -14.49 15.73
C MET A 154 -0.70 -13.71 16.86
N PRO A 155 -0.42 -13.98 18.14
CA PRO A 155 -1.00 -13.20 19.23
C PRO A 155 -0.42 -11.77 19.25
N ALA A 156 -1.19 -10.80 19.74
CA ALA A 156 -0.82 -9.39 19.83
C ALA A 156 0.61 -9.10 20.35
N PRO A 157 1.14 -9.76 21.42
CA PRO A 157 2.51 -9.55 21.88
C PRO A 157 3.61 -9.91 20.87
N MET A 158 3.31 -10.70 19.82
CA MET A 158 4.29 -11.02 18.75
C MET A 158 4.35 -9.97 17.64
N VAL A 159 3.33 -9.11 17.53
CA VAL A 159 3.11 -8.19 16.42
C VAL A 159 3.32 -6.73 16.85
N ARG A 160 3.38 -6.47 18.15
CA ARG A 160 3.69 -5.17 18.73
C ARG A 160 5.19 -4.85 18.59
N ALA A 161 5.48 -3.59 18.28
CA ALA A 161 6.84 -3.04 18.24
C ALA A 161 7.28 -2.56 19.62
#